data_AF-A0A7Y0ABP2-F1
#
_entry.id   AF-A0A7Y0ABP2-F1
#
_cell.length_a   1.000
_cell.length_b   1.000
_cell.length_c   1.000
_cell.angle_alpha   90.00
_cell.angle_beta   90.00
_cell.angle_gamma   90.00
#
_symmetry.space_group_name_H-M   'P 1'
#
loop_
_entity.id
_entity.type
_entity.pdbx_description
1 polymer ?
#
loop_
_entity_poly.entity_id
_entity_poly.type
_entity_poly.pdbx_seq_one_letter_code
_entity_poly.pdbx_strand_id
1 'polypeptide(L)'
;MTAFRNRPARLLTGPALLLALGLLAGCNKDEEVVAPSVANEAITTMTLTVTNAANASDTQTATWEQLLDAQGNPVASGPNYSQANLTLKANTTYNVAVGLLDKTQTPTFNVGEEIQERANIHSFFFQPLPTSQALVIPAPTGADTYPLPIPTPAPTGNPLNLTVNRTDRDTNNPALPVGLSDQFVTGAASTGYLRVVLRHQPNVKDGTYAPGSTDFDAGFKVAVQ
;
A
#
# COMPACT_ATOMS: atom_id res chain seq x y z
N MET A 1 -16.65 35.96 81.23
CA MET A 1 -17.86 36.80 81.19
C MET A 1 -17.76 37.68 79.95
N THR A 2 -18.78 37.63 79.07
CA THR A 2 -19.07 38.58 77.96
C THR A 2 -18.01 38.73 76.83
N ALA A 3 -18.31 38.73 75.53
CA ALA A 3 -19.58 38.70 74.82
C ALA A 3 -19.35 38.20 73.37
N PHE A 4 -20.37 37.49 72.87
CA PHE A 4 -20.61 37.19 71.46
C PHE A 4 -20.67 38.48 70.61
N ARG A 5 -20.10 38.45 69.41
CA ARG A 5 -20.56 39.29 68.28
C ARG A 5 -20.54 38.50 66.98
N ASN A 6 -21.75 38.20 66.51
CA ASN A 6 -22.08 37.70 65.18
C ASN A 6 -21.53 38.64 64.08
N ARG A 7 -21.02 38.05 63.00
CA ARG A 7 -20.91 38.69 61.69
C ARG A 7 -21.43 37.75 60.59
N PRO A 8 -22.11 38.30 59.57
CA PRO A 8 -23.06 37.57 58.72
C PRO A 8 -22.37 36.69 57.68
N ALA A 9 -23.02 35.57 57.34
CA ALA A 9 -22.68 34.71 56.22
C ALA A 9 -22.71 35.49 54.90
N ARG A 10 -21.58 35.51 54.19
CA ARG A 10 -21.51 35.94 52.79
C ARG A 10 -21.44 34.70 51.91
N LEU A 11 -22.57 34.38 51.31
CA LEU A 11 -22.70 33.48 50.17
C LEU A 11 -21.96 34.13 48.99
N LEU A 12 -20.85 33.53 48.54
CA LEU A 12 -20.17 33.92 47.30
C LEU A 12 -20.60 32.95 46.19
N THR A 13 -21.43 33.45 45.30
CA THR A 13 -21.80 32.88 44.00
C THR A 13 -20.55 32.74 43.10
N GLY A 14 -20.47 31.64 42.33
CA GLY A 14 -19.31 31.19 41.55
C GLY A 14 -18.81 32.10 40.41
N PRO A 15 -17.86 31.57 39.60
CA PRO A 15 -18.32 30.95 38.35
C PRO A 15 -17.70 29.56 38.15
N ALA A 16 -18.56 28.60 37.82
CA ALA A 16 -18.14 27.34 37.21
C ALA A 16 -17.70 27.65 35.76
N LEU A 17 -16.39 27.67 35.52
CA LEU A 17 -15.86 27.78 34.16
C LEU A 17 -15.98 26.41 33.49
N LEU A 18 -16.95 26.32 32.58
CA LEU A 18 -17.19 25.18 31.70
C LEU A 18 -15.88 24.75 31.02
N LEU A 19 -15.48 23.50 31.27
CA LEU A 19 -14.53 22.80 30.43
C LEU A 19 -15.25 22.53 29.09
N ALA A 20 -15.00 23.39 28.10
CA ALA A 20 -15.47 23.18 26.74
C ALA A 20 -14.76 21.95 26.17
N LEU A 21 -15.44 20.80 26.24
CA LEU A 21 -15.07 19.59 25.54
C LEU A 21 -15.23 19.88 24.05
N GLY A 22 -14.13 20.25 23.40
CA GLY A 22 -14.06 20.44 21.96
C GLY A 22 -14.39 19.12 21.28
N LEU A 23 -15.62 18.99 20.80
CA LEU A 23 -16.01 17.98 19.82
C LEU A 23 -15.14 18.22 18.58
N LEU A 24 -14.19 17.33 18.34
CA LEU A 24 -13.56 17.17 17.04
C LEU A 24 -14.67 16.77 16.06
N ALA A 25 -15.23 17.75 15.37
CA ALA A 25 -16.02 17.52 14.18
C ALA A 25 -15.06 16.96 13.12
N GLY A 26 -14.89 15.63 13.11
CA GLY A 26 -14.41 14.91 11.95
C GLY A 26 -15.36 15.24 10.81
N CYS A 27 -14.88 15.98 9.82
CA CYS A 27 -15.59 16.14 8.57
C CYS A 27 -15.69 14.76 7.92
N ASN A 28 -16.84 14.09 8.08
CA ASN A 28 -17.23 12.94 7.26
C ASN A 28 -17.37 13.43 5.82
N LYS A 29 -16.27 13.46 5.06
CA LYS A 29 -16.38 13.35 3.61
C LYS A 29 -16.51 11.87 3.32
N ASP A 30 -17.53 11.50 2.55
CA ASP A 30 -17.66 10.14 2.05
C ASP A 30 -16.41 9.78 1.24
N GLU A 31 -15.95 8.54 1.32
CA GLU A 31 -14.80 8.09 0.53
C GLU A 31 -15.17 8.02 -0.96
N GLU A 32 -14.43 8.74 -1.79
CA GLU A 32 -14.69 8.86 -3.23
C GLU A 32 -13.64 8.13 -4.06
N VAL A 33 -14.04 7.60 -5.22
CA VAL A 33 -13.11 7.04 -6.20
C VAL A 33 -12.34 8.18 -6.86
N VAL A 34 -11.23 8.57 -6.24
CA VAL A 34 -10.29 9.57 -6.74
C VAL A 34 -8.92 8.94 -6.92
N ALA A 35 -8.24 9.31 -8.01
CA ALA A 35 -6.85 8.97 -8.20
C ALA A 35 -6.00 9.60 -7.07
N PRO A 36 -4.90 8.94 -6.66
CA PRO A 36 -3.99 9.50 -5.69
C PRO A 36 -3.46 10.85 -6.20
N SER A 37 -3.26 11.75 -5.27
CA SER A 37 -2.53 12.98 -5.50
C SER A 37 -1.76 13.31 -4.23
N VAL A 38 -0.79 14.22 -4.32
CA VAL A 38 -0.14 14.78 -3.13
C VAL A 38 -1.10 15.39 -2.12
N ALA A 39 -2.32 15.75 -2.52
CA ALA A 39 -3.30 16.33 -1.63
C ALA A 39 -4.09 15.29 -0.80
N ASN A 40 -4.17 14.03 -1.26
CA ASN A 40 -5.10 13.05 -0.69
C ASN A 40 -4.43 11.75 -0.24
N GLU A 41 -3.44 11.20 -0.97
CA GLU A 41 -2.76 9.94 -0.61
C GLU A 41 -1.51 9.71 -1.49
N ALA A 42 -0.43 10.48 -1.28
CA ALA A 42 0.79 10.29 -2.06
C ALA A 42 1.51 8.99 -1.69
N ILE A 43 1.94 8.23 -2.69
CA ILE A 43 2.81 7.07 -2.53
C ILE A 43 4.00 7.28 -3.44
N THR A 44 5.21 7.24 -2.87
CA THR A 44 6.45 7.45 -3.63
C THR A 44 7.28 6.19 -3.72
N THR A 45 7.10 5.24 -2.81
CA THR A 45 7.99 4.09 -2.69
C THR A 45 7.20 2.84 -2.36
N MET A 46 7.45 1.77 -3.11
CA MET A 46 7.00 0.42 -2.80
C MET A 46 8.21 -0.47 -2.52
N THR A 47 8.15 -1.24 -1.43
CA THR A 47 9.16 -2.24 -1.09
C THR A 47 8.51 -3.60 -0.89
N LEU A 48 9.01 -4.62 -1.56
CA LEU A 48 8.71 -6.02 -1.27
C LEU A 48 9.77 -6.55 -0.32
N THR A 49 9.38 -6.99 0.89
CA THR A 49 10.23 -7.76 1.78
C THR A 49 9.85 -9.23 1.68
N VAL A 50 10.80 -10.06 1.25
CA VAL A 50 10.57 -11.46 0.86
C VAL A 50 11.45 -12.35 1.73
N THR A 51 10.85 -13.09 2.66
CA THR A 51 11.55 -13.93 3.65
C THR A 51 11.26 -15.39 3.39
N ASN A 52 12.31 -16.21 3.23
CA ASN A 52 12.17 -17.65 3.02
C ASN A 52 11.45 -18.30 4.21
N ALA A 53 10.35 -19.00 3.94
CA ALA A 53 9.52 -19.59 4.98
C ALA A 53 10.25 -20.66 5.81
N ALA A 54 11.29 -21.30 5.25
CA ALA A 54 12.11 -22.28 5.92
C ALA A 54 13.39 -21.69 6.56
N ASN A 55 13.75 -20.45 6.24
CA ASN A 55 14.96 -19.80 6.75
C ASN A 55 14.78 -18.28 6.83
N ALA A 56 14.45 -17.77 8.01
CA ALA A 56 14.22 -16.34 8.21
C ALA A 56 15.46 -15.45 7.92
N SER A 57 16.68 -16.00 7.97
CA SER A 57 17.89 -15.28 7.60
C SER A 57 18.06 -15.10 6.08
N ASP A 58 17.34 -15.88 5.26
CA ASP A 58 17.22 -15.67 3.81
C ASP A 58 16.05 -14.72 3.54
N THR A 59 16.33 -13.43 3.80
CA THR A 59 15.41 -12.32 3.54
C THR A 59 16.00 -11.40 2.48
N GLN A 60 15.19 -11.01 1.51
CA GLN A 60 15.53 -10.08 0.44
C GLN A 60 14.56 -8.92 0.43
N THR A 61 15.01 -7.77 -0.06
CA THR A 61 14.16 -6.59 -0.29
C THR A 61 14.30 -6.14 -1.73
N ALA A 62 13.18 -5.78 -2.37
CA ALA A 62 13.19 -5.10 -3.65
C ALA A 62 12.39 -3.81 -3.56
N THR A 63 12.99 -2.70 -3.98
CA THR A 63 12.40 -1.36 -3.82
C THR A 63 12.30 -0.66 -5.16
N TRP A 64 11.10 -0.12 -5.42
CA TRP A 64 10.79 0.73 -6.56
C TRP A 64 10.31 2.09 -6.07
N GLU A 65 10.82 3.16 -6.66
CA GLU A 65 10.57 4.53 -6.19
C GLU A 65 10.28 5.50 -7.34
N GLN A 66 9.25 6.31 -7.17
CA GLN A 66 8.97 7.50 -7.97
C GLN A 66 8.74 8.67 -7.02
N LEU A 67 9.76 9.52 -6.87
CA LEU A 67 9.62 10.75 -6.10
C LEU A 67 8.74 11.76 -6.84
N LEU A 68 8.12 12.65 -6.06
CA LEU A 68 7.26 13.72 -6.55
C LEU A 68 7.91 15.08 -6.28
N ASP A 69 7.65 16.05 -7.15
CA ASP A 69 8.01 17.45 -6.95
C ASP A 69 7.04 18.14 -5.97
N ALA A 70 7.27 19.42 -5.68
CA ALA A 70 6.43 20.20 -4.78
C ALA A 70 5.00 20.45 -5.31
N GLN A 71 4.70 20.10 -6.57
CA GLN A 71 3.36 20.16 -7.17
C GLN A 71 2.71 18.78 -7.22
N GLY A 72 3.43 17.73 -6.81
CA GLY A 72 2.97 16.34 -6.83
C GLY A 72 3.13 15.62 -8.15
N ASN A 73 3.90 16.16 -9.08
CA ASN A 73 4.22 15.47 -10.32
C ASN A 73 5.47 14.59 -10.12
N PRO A 74 5.60 13.47 -10.85
CA PRO A 74 6.84 12.70 -10.91
C PRO A 74 8.07 13.59 -11.22
N VAL A 75 9.13 13.45 -10.43
CA VAL A 75 10.39 14.19 -10.66
C VAL A 75 11.00 13.85 -12.03
N ALA A 76 11.66 14.82 -12.65
CA ALA A 76 12.21 14.70 -14.01
C ALA A 76 13.30 13.61 -14.19
N SER A 77 13.92 13.15 -13.10
CA SER A 77 14.87 12.03 -13.14
C SER A 77 14.20 10.68 -13.43
N GLY A 78 12.86 10.62 -13.40
CA GLY A 78 12.10 9.38 -13.53
C GLY A 78 12.19 8.51 -12.28
N PRO A 79 11.68 7.26 -12.35
CA PRO A 79 11.68 6.36 -11.21
C PRO A 79 13.06 5.75 -10.97
N ASN A 80 13.39 5.51 -9.71
CA ASN A 80 14.54 4.69 -9.30
C ASN A 80 14.10 3.24 -9.08
N TYR A 81 14.57 2.36 -9.96
CA TYR A 81 14.30 0.92 -9.93
C TYR A 81 15.59 0.09 -9.83
N SER A 82 16.71 0.72 -9.46
CA SER A 82 18.01 0.03 -9.34
C SER A 82 18.01 -1.10 -8.30
N GLN A 83 17.12 -1.01 -7.30
CA GLN A 83 16.90 -2.03 -6.27
C GLN A 83 15.58 -2.80 -6.50
N ALA A 84 14.91 -2.64 -7.64
CA ALA A 84 13.67 -3.34 -7.95
C ALA A 84 13.94 -4.74 -8.54
N ASN A 85 14.72 -5.55 -7.82
CA ASN A 85 15.12 -6.89 -8.25
C ASN A 85 15.07 -7.90 -7.11
N LEU A 86 14.60 -9.11 -7.41
CA LEU A 86 14.56 -10.27 -6.53
C LEU A 86 15.30 -11.45 -7.15
N THR A 87 16.07 -12.17 -6.33
CA THR A 87 16.77 -13.40 -6.72
C THR A 87 16.35 -14.54 -5.81
N LEU A 88 15.22 -15.16 -6.13
CA LEU A 88 14.57 -16.17 -5.31
C LEU A 88 15.12 -17.56 -5.64
N LYS A 89 15.13 -18.45 -4.64
CA LYS A 89 15.50 -19.84 -4.83
C LYS A 89 14.39 -20.59 -5.56
N ALA A 90 14.73 -21.56 -6.40
CA ALA A 90 13.78 -22.47 -7.01
C ALA A 90 13.04 -23.33 -5.97
N ASN A 91 11.80 -23.74 -6.29
CA ASN A 91 10.97 -24.65 -5.47
C ASN A 91 10.86 -24.24 -3.99
N THR A 92 10.73 -22.94 -3.74
CA THR A 92 10.80 -22.36 -2.40
C THR A 92 9.56 -21.51 -2.12
N THR A 93 9.13 -21.54 -0.86
CA THR A 93 8.04 -20.69 -0.36
C THR A 93 8.62 -19.52 0.42
N TYR A 94 8.11 -18.32 0.14
CA TYR A 94 8.49 -17.08 0.81
C TYR A 94 7.26 -16.39 1.41
N ASN A 95 7.40 -15.90 2.63
CA ASN A 95 6.46 -14.93 3.20
C ASN A 95 6.83 -13.55 2.68
N VAL A 96 5.84 -12.78 2.23
CA VAL A 96 6.04 -11.48 1.61
C VAL A 96 5.25 -10.41 2.34
N ALA A 97 5.90 -9.27 2.59
CA ALA A 97 5.27 -8.06 3.07
C ALA A 97 5.48 -6.92 2.06
N VAL A 98 4.43 -6.13 1.81
CA VAL A 98 4.49 -4.92 0.98
C VAL A 98 4.53 -3.69 1.86
N GLY A 99 5.61 -2.92 1.77
CA GLY A 99 5.75 -1.61 2.41
C GLY A 99 5.50 -0.47 1.43
N LEU A 100 4.80 0.57 1.89
CA LEU A 100 4.51 1.78 1.12
C LEU A 100 4.91 3.01 1.93
N LEU A 101 5.60 3.95 1.28
CA LEU A 101 6.04 5.19 1.90
C LEU A 101 5.65 6.41 1.07
N ASP A 102 5.38 7.50 1.77
CA ASP A 102 5.34 8.86 1.25
C ASP A 102 6.58 9.63 1.71
N LYS A 103 7.55 9.76 0.81
CA LYS A 103 8.79 10.50 1.06
C LYS A 103 8.69 12.00 0.75
N THR A 104 7.51 12.49 0.35
CA THR A 104 7.27 13.94 0.24
C THR A 104 7.11 14.60 1.62
N GLN A 105 6.74 13.80 2.63
CA GLN A 105 6.57 14.24 4.01
C GLN A 105 7.87 14.13 4.83
N THR A 106 7.99 14.98 5.86
CA THR A 106 9.10 14.95 6.83
C THR A 106 8.52 14.98 8.26
N PRO A 107 8.64 13.91 9.06
CA PRO A 107 9.28 12.62 8.72
C PRO A 107 8.54 11.89 7.59
N THR A 108 9.24 10.96 6.92
CA THR A 108 8.63 10.06 5.91
C THR A 108 7.43 9.35 6.52
N PHE A 109 6.30 9.40 5.82
CA PHE A 109 5.07 8.80 6.29
C PHE A 109 4.95 7.34 5.80
N ASN A 110 4.54 6.45 6.71
CA ASN A 110 4.31 5.04 6.41
C ASN A 110 2.86 4.85 5.94
N VAL A 111 2.66 4.91 4.62
CA VAL A 111 1.32 4.77 4.02
C VAL A 111 0.74 3.37 4.25
N GLY A 112 1.57 2.36 4.49
CA GLY A 112 1.11 1.00 4.77
C GLY A 112 0.18 0.88 5.98
N GLU A 113 0.34 1.74 6.99
CA GLU A 113 -0.55 1.77 8.17
C GLU A 113 -1.96 2.26 7.79
N GLU A 114 -2.06 3.32 6.99
CA GLU A 114 -3.35 3.82 6.49
C GLU A 114 -4.04 2.80 5.59
N ILE A 115 -3.30 2.16 4.67
CA ILE A 115 -3.85 1.10 3.80
C ILE A 115 -4.36 -0.08 4.63
N GLN A 116 -3.69 -0.40 5.74
CA GLN A 116 -4.14 -1.45 6.66
C GLN A 116 -5.43 -1.07 7.39
N GLU A 117 -5.54 0.18 7.86
CA GLU A 117 -6.75 0.70 8.50
C GLU A 117 -7.94 0.79 7.52
N ARG A 118 -7.65 1.09 6.25
CA ARG A 118 -8.60 1.23 5.14
C ARG A 118 -8.53 0.04 4.17
N ALA A 119 -8.28 -1.16 4.70
CA ALA A 119 -8.12 -2.37 3.92
C ALA A 119 -9.39 -2.77 3.12
N ASN A 120 -10.56 -2.35 3.59
CA ASN A 120 -11.86 -2.60 2.96
C ASN A 120 -12.05 -1.86 1.63
N ILE A 121 -11.15 -0.94 1.26
CA ILE A 121 -11.22 -0.20 0.01
C ILE A 121 -9.94 -0.31 -0.82
N HIS A 122 -8.89 -0.95 -0.31
CA HIS A 122 -7.60 -1.09 -0.99
C HIS A 122 -7.32 -2.53 -1.39
N SER A 123 -6.79 -2.73 -2.60
CA SER A 123 -6.46 -4.06 -3.13
C SER A 123 -5.16 -4.02 -3.93
N PHE A 124 -4.23 -4.92 -3.63
CA PHE A 124 -3.07 -5.17 -4.49
C PHE A 124 -3.33 -6.30 -5.47
N PHE A 125 -2.80 -6.11 -6.67
CA PHE A 125 -2.80 -7.09 -7.74
C PHE A 125 -1.37 -7.38 -8.17
N PHE A 126 -1.07 -8.66 -8.33
CA PHE A 126 0.26 -9.16 -8.65
C PHE A 126 0.20 -9.92 -9.96
N GLN A 127 1.02 -9.53 -10.93
CA GLN A 127 1.07 -10.16 -12.24
C GLN A 127 2.51 -10.59 -12.57
N PRO A 128 2.85 -11.88 -12.39
CA PRO A 128 4.04 -12.46 -12.98
C PRO A 128 4.01 -12.29 -14.51
N LEU A 129 5.15 -11.98 -15.11
CA LEU A 129 5.34 -11.79 -16.55
C LEU A 129 6.70 -12.38 -17.00
N PRO A 130 6.81 -13.07 -18.15
CA PRO A 130 5.71 -13.56 -18.96
C PRO A 130 4.79 -14.50 -18.16
N THR A 131 3.53 -14.63 -18.56
CA THR A 131 2.58 -15.56 -17.93
C THR A 131 1.82 -16.35 -18.98
N SER A 132 1.44 -17.58 -18.63
CA SER A 132 0.45 -18.39 -19.34
C SER A 132 -0.93 -18.37 -18.66
N GLN A 133 -1.03 -17.77 -17.48
CA GLN A 133 -2.27 -17.62 -16.73
C GLN A 133 -3.06 -16.40 -17.22
N ALA A 134 -4.35 -16.37 -16.89
CA ALA A 134 -5.18 -15.20 -17.12
C ALA A 134 -4.56 -13.95 -16.47
N LEU A 135 -4.65 -12.83 -17.17
CA LEU A 135 -4.18 -11.56 -16.64
C LEU A 135 -5.16 -11.08 -15.56
N VAL A 136 -4.65 -10.85 -14.36
CA VAL A 136 -5.39 -10.20 -13.28
C VAL A 136 -5.25 -8.68 -13.33
N ILE A 137 -4.12 -8.19 -13.85
CA ILE A 137 -3.93 -6.79 -14.22
C ILE A 137 -4.13 -6.72 -15.73
N PRO A 138 -5.22 -6.11 -16.23
CA PRO A 138 -5.50 -6.04 -17.66
C PRO A 138 -4.30 -5.53 -18.45
N ALA A 139 -4.04 -6.17 -19.60
CA ALA A 139 -3.05 -5.66 -20.53
C ALA A 139 -3.46 -4.23 -20.91
N PRO A 140 -2.53 -3.27 -20.86
CA PRO A 140 -2.80 -1.96 -21.40
C PRO A 140 -3.12 -2.09 -22.89
N THR A 141 -4.14 -1.38 -23.37
CA THR A 141 -4.67 -1.58 -24.73
C THR A 141 -3.71 -1.01 -25.76
N GLY A 142 -2.76 -1.82 -26.21
CA GLY A 142 -1.97 -1.63 -27.45
C GLY A 142 -0.95 -0.49 -27.46
N ALA A 143 -0.94 0.43 -26.48
CA ALA A 143 -0.02 1.57 -26.46
C ALA A 143 0.54 1.94 -25.07
N ASP A 144 0.00 1.41 -23.96
CA ASP A 144 0.42 1.93 -22.65
C ASP A 144 1.71 1.30 -22.11
N THR A 145 2.43 2.12 -21.37
CA THR A 145 3.74 1.84 -20.78
C THR A 145 3.61 1.03 -19.50
N TYR A 146 4.39 -0.04 -19.38
CA TYR A 146 4.58 -0.74 -18.11
C TYR A 146 5.55 0.03 -17.20
N PRO A 147 5.43 -0.09 -15.86
CA PRO A 147 6.44 0.48 -14.98
C PRO A 147 7.80 -0.20 -15.24
N LEU A 148 8.86 0.60 -15.32
CA LEU A 148 10.22 0.07 -15.39
C LEU A 148 10.47 -0.85 -14.17
N PRO A 149 11.28 -1.90 -14.27
CA PRO A 149 12.06 -2.32 -15.43
C PRO A 149 11.30 -3.23 -16.40
N ILE A 150 9.96 -3.34 -16.30
CA ILE A 150 9.18 -4.18 -17.23
C ILE A 150 9.23 -3.55 -18.62
N PRO A 151 9.65 -4.29 -19.68
CA PRO A 151 9.67 -3.75 -21.03
C PRO A 151 8.25 -3.53 -21.56
N THR A 152 8.11 -2.59 -22.50
CA THR A 152 6.88 -2.35 -23.26
C THR A 152 7.14 -2.67 -24.74
N PRO A 153 6.39 -3.60 -25.38
CA PRO A 153 5.33 -4.43 -24.79
C PRO A 153 5.88 -5.43 -23.75
N ALA A 154 4.98 -6.00 -22.95
CA ALA A 154 5.32 -7.01 -21.95
C ALA A 154 6.14 -8.16 -22.56
N PRO A 155 7.08 -8.73 -21.80
CA PRO A 155 7.94 -9.79 -22.31
C PRO A 155 7.10 -11.02 -22.66
N THR A 156 7.44 -11.64 -23.78
CA THR A 156 6.86 -12.91 -24.24
C THR A 156 7.85 -14.05 -23.97
N GLY A 157 7.36 -15.30 -23.98
CA GLY A 157 8.19 -16.49 -23.81
C GLY A 157 7.76 -17.36 -22.62
N ASN A 158 8.72 -18.14 -22.10
CA ASN A 158 8.46 -19.04 -20.98
C ASN A 158 7.96 -18.25 -19.75
N PRO A 159 6.88 -18.70 -19.09
CA PRO A 159 6.36 -18.03 -17.91
C PRO A 159 7.40 -17.92 -16.78
N LEU A 160 7.32 -16.82 -16.02
CA LEU A 160 7.97 -16.76 -14.72
C LEU A 160 7.32 -17.81 -13.80
N ASN A 161 8.12 -18.74 -13.26
CA ASN A 161 7.64 -19.77 -12.34
C ASN A 161 7.47 -19.20 -10.94
N LEU A 162 6.51 -18.28 -10.79
CA LEU A 162 6.14 -17.62 -9.55
C LEU A 162 4.62 -17.65 -9.41
N THR A 163 4.14 -18.21 -8.30
CA THR A 163 2.74 -18.14 -7.90
C THR A 163 2.61 -17.21 -6.69
N VAL A 164 1.62 -16.34 -6.71
CA VAL A 164 1.31 -15.42 -5.61
C VAL A 164 0.03 -15.88 -4.92
N ASN A 165 0.15 -16.22 -3.64
CA ASN A 165 -0.96 -16.62 -2.78
C ASN A 165 -1.25 -15.48 -1.79
N ARG A 166 -2.41 -14.85 -1.95
CA ARG A 166 -2.88 -13.77 -1.08
C ARG A 166 -3.24 -14.31 0.31
N THR A 167 -2.66 -13.77 1.38
CA THR A 167 -2.83 -14.32 2.74
C THR A 167 -3.60 -13.42 3.70
N ASP A 168 -3.67 -12.13 3.43
CA ASP A 168 -4.45 -11.16 4.20
C ASP A 168 -5.87 -10.97 3.65
N ARG A 169 -6.78 -10.55 4.53
CA ARG A 169 -8.19 -10.30 4.24
C ARG A 169 -8.63 -9.01 4.91
N ASP A 170 -9.52 -8.28 4.25
CA ASP A 170 -10.16 -7.10 4.81
C ASP A 170 -11.39 -7.46 5.65
N THR A 171 -12.12 -6.42 6.06
CA THR A 171 -13.35 -6.49 6.84
C THR A 171 -14.62 -6.44 5.99
N ASN A 172 -14.52 -6.52 4.66
CA ASN A 172 -15.71 -6.62 3.81
C ASN A 172 -16.46 -7.93 4.10
N ASN A 173 -17.72 -8.00 3.67
CA ASN A 173 -18.53 -9.20 3.82
C ASN A 173 -19.14 -9.61 2.47
N PRO A 174 -18.59 -10.64 1.78
CA PRO A 174 -17.50 -11.52 2.23
C PRO A 174 -16.13 -10.82 2.28
N ALA A 175 -15.22 -11.34 3.11
CA ALA A 175 -13.88 -10.78 3.27
C ALA A 175 -13.03 -10.98 2.00
N LEU A 176 -12.43 -9.90 1.51
CA LEU A 176 -11.67 -9.86 0.26
C LEU A 176 -10.17 -9.74 0.53
N PRO A 177 -9.31 -10.24 -0.37
CA PRO A 177 -7.87 -10.05 -0.24
C PRO A 177 -7.45 -8.57 -0.22
N VAL A 178 -6.40 -8.23 0.54
CA VAL A 178 -5.83 -6.87 0.60
C VAL A 178 -4.55 -6.78 -0.22
N GLY A 179 -3.38 -7.13 0.32
CA GLY A 179 -2.15 -7.14 -0.47
C GLY A 179 -0.88 -6.80 0.26
N LEU A 180 -1.01 -6.53 1.55
CA LEU A 180 0.08 -6.13 2.41
C LEU A 180 0.88 -7.35 2.87
N SER A 181 0.22 -8.51 2.98
CA SER A 181 0.86 -9.80 3.27
C SER A 181 0.47 -10.88 2.25
N ASP A 182 1.49 -11.64 1.86
CA ASP A 182 1.44 -12.60 0.76
C ASP A 182 2.33 -13.81 1.01
N GLN A 183 2.12 -14.85 0.21
CA GLN A 183 3.06 -15.96 0.07
C GLN A 183 3.44 -16.12 -1.41
N PHE A 184 4.73 -16.05 -1.69
CA PHE A 184 5.29 -16.31 -3.01
C PHE A 184 5.81 -17.74 -3.06
N VAL A 185 5.36 -18.52 -4.04
CA VAL A 185 5.79 -19.90 -4.27
C VAL A 185 6.50 -19.96 -5.62
N THR A 186 7.81 -20.24 -5.58
CA THR A 186 8.61 -20.41 -6.79
C THR A 186 8.61 -21.86 -7.28
N GLY A 187 8.67 -22.04 -8.59
CA GLY A 187 8.85 -23.34 -9.23
C GLY A 187 10.28 -23.53 -9.74
N ALA A 188 10.41 -24.15 -10.92
CA ALA A 188 11.70 -24.33 -11.59
C ALA A 188 12.38 -22.99 -11.94
N ALA A 189 13.69 -23.04 -12.16
CA ALA A 189 14.47 -21.86 -12.54
C ALA A 189 13.84 -21.13 -13.74
N SER A 190 13.73 -19.81 -13.63
CA SER A 190 13.11 -18.94 -14.64
C SER A 190 13.52 -17.48 -14.39
N THR A 191 13.28 -16.63 -15.37
CA THR A 191 13.52 -15.19 -15.22
C THR A 191 12.36 -14.45 -15.85
N GLY A 192 11.95 -13.36 -15.21
CA GLY A 192 10.85 -12.55 -15.66
C GLY A 192 10.72 -11.31 -14.78
N TYR A 193 9.47 -10.87 -14.65
CA TYR A 193 9.11 -9.67 -13.94
C TYR A 193 7.84 -9.91 -13.12
N LEU A 194 7.66 -9.08 -12.11
CA LEU A 194 6.44 -8.99 -11.32
C LEU A 194 5.94 -7.55 -11.41
N ARG A 195 4.73 -7.37 -11.96
CA ARG A 195 4.00 -6.09 -11.85
C ARG A 195 3.16 -6.13 -10.59
N VAL A 196 3.23 -5.08 -9.79
CA VAL A 196 2.44 -4.92 -8.55
C VAL A 196 1.68 -3.61 -8.63
N VAL A 197 0.35 -3.69 -8.55
CA VAL A 197 -0.53 -2.52 -8.62
C VAL A 197 -1.35 -2.43 -7.35
N LEU A 198 -1.33 -1.29 -6.67
CA LEU A 198 -2.29 -0.93 -5.64
C LEU A 198 -3.48 -0.21 -6.29
N ARG A 199 -4.69 -0.62 -5.91
CA ARG A 199 -5.95 -0.04 -6.35
C ARG A 199 -6.74 0.49 -5.15
N HIS A 200 -7.32 1.67 -5.31
CA HIS A 200 -8.28 2.28 -4.40
C HIS A 200 -9.70 2.13 -4.98
N GLN A 201 -10.57 1.45 -4.22
CA GLN A 201 -11.89 0.95 -4.64
C GLN A 201 -12.98 1.28 -3.60
N PRO A 202 -13.12 2.55 -3.16
CA PRO A 202 -14.04 2.93 -2.10
C PRO A 202 -15.49 2.65 -2.48
N ASN A 203 -16.22 1.97 -1.59
CA ASN A 203 -17.62 1.59 -1.75
C ASN A 203 -17.94 0.67 -2.95
N VAL A 204 -16.93 0.21 -3.69
CA VAL A 204 -17.11 -0.59 -4.91
C VAL A 204 -16.21 -1.84 -4.96
N LYS A 205 -15.33 -2.04 -3.97
CA LYS A 205 -14.40 -3.19 -3.92
C LYS A 205 -15.16 -4.52 -4.00
N ASP A 206 -14.82 -5.32 -5.02
CA ASP A 206 -15.47 -6.61 -5.30
C ASP A 206 -14.47 -7.78 -5.47
N GLY A 207 -13.18 -7.52 -5.22
CA GLY A 207 -12.10 -8.49 -5.36
C GLY A 207 -11.51 -8.59 -6.76
N THR A 208 -11.99 -7.79 -7.71
CA THR A 208 -11.45 -7.71 -9.07
C THR A 208 -10.63 -6.43 -9.27
N TYR A 209 -9.81 -6.38 -10.33
CA TYR A 209 -8.90 -5.24 -10.59
C TYR A 209 -9.62 -3.91 -10.84
N ALA A 210 -10.72 -3.96 -11.59
CA ALA A 210 -11.60 -2.83 -11.85
C ALA A 210 -12.95 -3.17 -11.21
N PRO A 211 -13.38 -2.42 -10.18
CA PRO A 211 -13.51 -0.96 -10.23
C PRO A 211 -12.35 -0.16 -9.60
N GLY A 212 -12.52 1.17 -9.46
CA GLY A 212 -11.60 2.05 -8.72
C GLY A 212 -10.54 2.78 -9.56
N SER A 213 -9.54 3.34 -8.87
CA SER A 213 -8.35 4.01 -9.43
C SER A 213 -7.06 3.29 -9.03
N THR A 214 -5.97 3.60 -9.72
CA THR A 214 -4.64 3.06 -9.39
C THR A 214 -3.94 4.04 -8.49
N ASP A 215 -3.48 3.57 -7.33
CA ASP A 215 -2.71 4.40 -6.39
C ASP A 215 -1.21 4.30 -6.66
N PHE A 216 -0.75 3.12 -7.04
CA PHE A 216 0.65 2.87 -7.37
C PHE A 216 0.80 1.68 -8.32
N ASP A 217 1.76 1.75 -9.24
CA ASP A 217 2.07 0.69 -10.21
C ASP A 217 3.59 0.54 -10.31
N ALA A 218 4.10 -0.61 -9.87
CA ALA A 218 5.52 -0.88 -9.75
C ALA A 218 5.93 -2.14 -10.52
N GLY A 219 7.12 -2.11 -11.10
CA GLY A 219 7.73 -3.23 -11.78
C GLY A 219 8.93 -3.75 -11.01
N PHE A 220 9.07 -5.08 -10.92
CA PHE A 220 10.22 -5.74 -10.32
C PHE A 220 10.78 -6.80 -11.25
N LYS A 221 12.11 -6.87 -11.37
CA LYS A 221 12.78 -8.00 -12.03
C LYS A 221 12.84 -9.18 -11.07
N VAL A 222 12.55 -10.39 -11.54
CA VAL A 222 12.60 -11.61 -10.72
C VAL A 222 13.42 -12.67 -11.44
N ALA A 223 14.42 -13.21 -10.73
CA ALA A 223 15.12 -14.43 -11.11
C ALA A 223 14.79 -15.54 -10.09
N VAL A 224 14.42 -16.71 -10.59
CA VAL A 224 14.27 -17.95 -9.81
C VAL A 224 15.44 -18.85 -10.19
N GLN A 225 16.29 -19.22 -9.23
CA GLN A 225 17.52 -20.00 -9.47
C GLN A 225 17.90 -20.95 -8.34
#